data_AF-A0A553KAL0-F1
#
_entry.id   AF-A0A553KAL0-F1
#
_cell.length_a   1.000
_cell.length_b   1.000
_cell.length_c   1.000
_cell.angle_alpha   90.00
_cell.angle_beta   90.00
_cell.angle_gamma   90.00
#
_symmetry.space_group_name_H-M   'P 1'
#
loop_
_entity.id
_entity.type
_entity.pdbx_description
1 polymer ?
#
loop_
_entity_poly.entity_id
_entity_poly.type
_entity_poly.pdbx_seq_one_letter_code
_entity_poly.pdbx_strand_id
1 'polypeptide(L)'
;TGTMTENQMTVTHVWVNHRLWTVSGTGYEPKGTFLLNGKQEKIDTSLQQLLLFGALCNHAELKKKGRTYMIDGDPTEGALVVAAAKAGWTKDKIANEFTIEHEFPFDSTRKMMTVIVKDRSNRRFIVTKGAPDMLLER
;
A
#
# COMPACT_ATOMS: atom_id res chain seq x y z
N THR A 1 -18.64 -10.08 25.47
CA THR A 1 -18.30 -10.47 24.08
C THR A 1 -16.98 -9.82 23.73
N GLY A 2 -15.91 -10.64 23.61
CA GLY A 2 -14.52 -10.19 23.66
C GLY A 2 -14.04 -9.44 22.41
N THR A 3 -13.39 -8.31 22.68
CA THR A 3 -12.72 -7.35 21.79
C THR A 3 -11.51 -7.96 21.06
N MET A 4 -11.74 -8.86 20.10
CA MET A 4 -10.66 -9.63 19.44
C MET A 4 -10.06 -8.98 18.18
N THR A 5 -10.50 -7.78 17.80
CA THR A 5 -9.88 -7.03 16.70
C THR A 5 -9.49 -5.64 17.21
N GLU A 6 -8.21 -5.30 17.12
CA GLU A 6 -7.84 -3.89 17.07
C GLU A 6 -8.64 -3.26 15.91
N ASN A 7 -9.30 -2.13 16.14
CA ASN A 7 -10.11 -1.45 15.13
C ASN A 7 -9.22 -0.76 14.07
N GLN A 8 -8.28 -1.52 13.51
CA GLN A 8 -7.22 -1.08 12.60
C GLN A 8 -7.13 -2.07 11.44
N MET A 9 -7.52 -1.59 10.25
CA MET A 9 -7.40 -2.38 9.02
C MET A 9 -5.92 -2.69 8.75
N THR A 10 -5.62 -3.94 8.43
CA THR A 10 -4.25 -4.42 8.19
C THR A 10 -4.23 -5.29 6.94
N VAL A 11 -3.24 -5.07 6.06
CA VAL A 11 -2.97 -6.00 4.94
C VAL A 11 -2.44 -7.30 5.51
N THR A 12 -3.13 -8.40 5.25
CA THR A 12 -2.72 -9.75 5.69
C THR A 12 -2.10 -10.57 4.57
N HIS A 13 -2.49 -10.31 3.32
CA HIS A 13 -2.04 -11.05 2.14
C HIS A 13 -1.83 -10.13 0.94
N VAL A 14 -0.86 -10.47 0.11
CA VAL A 14 -0.58 -9.79 -1.16
C VAL A 14 -0.38 -10.84 -2.24
N TRP A 15 -1.17 -10.78 -3.30
CA TRP A 15 -1.02 -11.66 -4.46
C TRP A 15 -0.32 -10.91 -5.60
N VAL A 16 0.82 -11.41 -6.05
CA VAL A 16 1.62 -10.79 -7.12
C VAL A 16 2.52 -11.83 -7.77
N ASN A 17 2.71 -11.74 -9.09
CA ASN A 17 3.57 -12.64 -9.86
C ASN A 17 3.31 -14.14 -9.57
N HIS A 18 2.02 -14.51 -9.59
CA HIS A 18 1.53 -15.88 -9.29
C HIS A 18 1.88 -16.40 -7.88
N ARG A 19 2.22 -15.52 -6.94
CA ARG A 19 2.56 -15.87 -5.56
C ARG A 19 1.64 -15.17 -4.57
N LEU A 20 1.19 -15.91 -3.57
CA LEU A 20 0.47 -15.37 -2.43
C LEU A 20 1.44 -15.19 -1.26
N TRP A 21 1.71 -13.93 -0.94
CA TRP A 21 2.53 -13.54 0.21
C TRP A 21 1.65 -13.29 1.42
N THR A 22 2.07 -13.76 2.59
CA THR A 22 1.48 -13.38 3.87
C THR A 22 2.28 -12.23 4.47
N VAL A 23 1.59 -11.23 5.03
CA VAL A 23 2.19 -10.07 5.68
C VAL A 23 1.98 -10.20 7.18
N SER A 24 3.08 -10.24 7.95
CA SER A 24 3.01 -10.29 9.41
C SER A 24 2.95 -8.89 10.04
N GLY A 25 2.66 -8.85 11.34
CA GLY A 25 2.48 -7.62 12.11
C GLY A 25 1.06 -7.07 11.98
N THR A 26 0.54 -6.52 13.07
CA THR A 26 -0.84 -6.00 13.17
C THR A 26 -0.84 -4.50 13.41
N GLY A 27 -1.98 -3.87 13.10
CA GLY A 27 -2.20 -2.46 13.35
C GLY A 27 -1.30 -1.57 12.50
N TYR A 28 -1.08 -0.34 12.97
CA TYR A 28 -0.37 0.70 12.21
C TYR A 28 1.13 0.78 12.47
N GLU A 29 1.69 -0.10 13.31
CA GLU A 29 3.15 -0.16 13.45
C GLU A 29 3.76 -0.74 12.16
N PRO A 30 4.68 -0.02 11.47
CA PRO A 30 5.30 -0.48 10.23
C PRO A 30 6.41 -1.51 10.49
N LYS A 31 6.12 -2.49 11.35
CA LYS A 31 6.98 -3.64 11.64
C LYS A 31 6.28 -4.91 11.21
N GLY A 32 7.03 -5.78 10.55
CA GLY A 32 6.52 -7.03 10.03
C GLY A 32 7.48 -7.61 9.01
N THR A 33 7.14 -8.80 8.56
CA THR A 33 7.89 -9.58 7.60
C THR A 33 6.93 -10.09 6.52
N PHE A 34 7.49 -10.42 5.37
CA PHE A 34 6.76 -11.02 4.27
C PHE A 34 7.13 -12.49 4.20
N LEU A 35 6.10 -13.34 4.13
CA LEU A 35 6.25 -14.77 4.13
C LEU A 35 5.74 -15.35 2.81
N LEU A 36 6.46 -16.33 2.29
CA LEU A 36 6.02 -17.16 1.18
C LEU A 36 5.96 -18.61 1.68
N ASN A 37 4.82 -19.27 1.50
CA ASN A 37 4.60 -20.64 2.01
C ASN A 37 4.93 -20.79 3.51
N GLY A 38 4.59 -19.78 4.31
CA GLY A 38 4.80 -19.76 5.76
C GLY A 38 6.24 -19.50 6.22
N LYS A 39 7.19 -19.24 5.30
CA LYS A 39 8.58 -18.91 5.63
C LYS A 39 8.87 -17.46 5.30
N GLN A 40 9.58 -16.77 6.19
CA GLN A 40 10.05 -15.43 5.91
C GLN A 40 11.00 -15.46 4.70
N GLU A 41 10.72 -14.61 3.72
CA GLU A 41 11.49 -14.53 2.49
C GLU A 41 11.87 -13.08 2.18
N LYS A 42 12.93 -12.90 1.40
CA LYS A 42 13.28 -11.58 0.89
C LYS A 42 12.25 -11.18 -0.15
N ILE A 43 11.67 -9.99 0.01
CA ILE A 43 10.72 -9.43 -0.95
C ILE A 43 11.40 -9.20 -2.31
N ASP A 44 10.76 -9.71 -3.36
CA ASP A 44 11.22 -9.57 -4.74
C ASP A 44 10.78 -8.24 -5.37
N THR A 45 11.27 -7.96 -6.58
CA THR A 45 10.97 -6.72 -7.30
C THR A 45 9.48 -6.54 -7.56
N SER A 46 8.74 -7.63 -7.82
CA SER A 46 7.31 -7.56 -8.10
C SER A 46 6.51 -7.16 -6.86
N LEU A 47 6.82 -7.74 -5.70
CA LEU A 47 6.21 -7.35 -4.43
C LEU A 47 6.61 -5.93 -4.02
N GLN A 48 7.89 -5.57 -4.17
CA GLN A 48 8.38 -4.21 -3.94
C GLN A 48 7.60 -3.18 -4.75
N GLN A 49 7.40 -3.45 -6.04
CA GLN A 49 6.69 -2.56 -6.95
C GLN A 49 5.20 -2.45 -6.61
N LEU A 50 4.52 -3.55 -6.30
CA LEU A 50 3.10 -3.52 -5.94
C LEU A 50 2.85 -2.74 -4.65
N LEU A 51 3.71 -2.91 -3.64
CA LEU A 51 3.63 -2.15 -2.39
C LEU A 51 3.87 -0.66 -2.59
N LEU A 52 4.88 -0.31 -3.40
CA LEU A 52 5.11 1.08 -3.82
C LEU A 52 3.87 1.67 -4.50
N PHE A 53 3.26 0.94 -5.43
CA PHE A 53 2.07 1.37 -6.16
C PHE A 53 0.87 1.61 -5.24
N GLY A 54 0.68 0.73 -4.24
CA GLY A 54 -0.35 0.90 -3.22
C GLY A 54 -0.15 2.14 -2.33
N ALA A 55 1.08 2.62 -2.18
CA ALA A 55 1.41 3.85 -1.45
C ALA A 55 1.40 5.10 -2.34
N LEU A 56 1.75 5.00 -3.63
CA LEU A 56 1.68 6.11 -4.60
C LEU A 56 0.24 6.51 -4.92
N CYS A 57 -0.63 5.53 -5.16
CA CYS A 57 -2.03 5.75 -5.47
C CYS A 57 -2.83 5.70 -4.17
N ASN A 58 -2.67 6.68 -3.28
CA ASN A 58 -3.19 6.65 -1.91
C ASN A 58 -3.33 8.06 -1.32
N HIS A 59 -4.35 8.28 -0.49
CA HIS A 59 -4.54 9.54 0.26
C HIS A 59 -4.26 9.43 1.75
N ALA A 60 -4.09 8.22 2.27
CA ALA A 60 -3.78 8.02 3.67
C ALA A 60 -2.31 8.37 3.98
N GLU A 61 -2.08 8.85 5.19
CA GLU A 61 -0.77 9.13 5.73
C GLU A 61 -0.55 8.39 7.05
N LEU A 62 0.57 7.66 7.12
CA LEU A 62 1.06 7.08 8.35
C LEU A 62 1.84 8.12 9.15
N LYS A 63 1.28 8.56 10.28
CA LYS A 63 1.89 9.55 11.18
C LYS A 63 2.38 8.88 12.46
N LYS A 64 3.53 9.32 12.96
CA LYS A 64 4.08 8.90 14.25
C LYS A 64 3.82 9.97 15.31
N LYS A 65 3.09 9.64 16.37
CA LYS A 65 2.81 10.53 17.51
C LYS A 65 3.46 9.96 18.77
N GLY A 66 4.67 10.44 19.07
CA GLY A 66 5.48 9.91 20.17
C GLY A 66 5.89 8.45 19.91
N ARG A 67 5.33 7.52 20.68
CA ARG A 67 5.59 6.07 20.56
C ARG A 67 4.56 5.31 19.73
N THR A 68 3.44 5.94 19.35
CA THR A 68 2.36 5.29 18.61
C THR A 68 2.29 5.76 17.16
N TYR A 69 1.70 4.91 16.32
CA TYR A 69 1.40 5.22 14.92
C TYR A 69 -0.10 5.42 14.75
N MET A 70 -0.47 6.32 13.83
CA MET A 70 -1.85 6.61 13.46
C MET A 70 -1.96 6.81 11.97
N ILE A 71 -3.13 6.49 11.43
CA ILE A 71 -3.50 6.78 10.05
C ILE A 71 -4.34 8.06 10.04
N ASP A 72 -3.97 8.98 9.15
CA ASP A 72 -4.81 10.08 8.71
C ASP A 72 -5.32 9.74 7.30
N GLY A 73 -6.63 9.60 7.12
CA GLY A 73 -7.25 9.08 5.89
C GLY A 73 -8.06 7.80 6.10
N ASP A 74 -8.43 7.15 5.00
CA ASP A 74 -9.25 5.92 5.05
C ASP A 74 -8.46 4.74 5.66
N PRO A 75 -9.06 3.90 6.53
CA PRO A 75 -8.37 2.76 7.13
C PRO A 75 -7.83 1.73 6.12
N THR A 76 -8.53 1.48 5.01
CA THR A 76 -8.10 0.54 3.97
C THR A 76 -6.89 1.07 3.24
N GLU A 77 -6.92 2.36 2.90
CA GLU A 77 -5.78 3.05 2.31
C GLU A 77 -4.57 3.10 3.27
N GLY A 78 -4.81 3.37 4.55
CA GLY A 78 -3.78 3.34 5.58
C GLY A 78 -3.11 1.98 5.74
N ALA A 79 -3.89 0.89 5.63
CA ALA A 79 -3.34 -0.47 5.64
C ALA A 79 -2.33 -0.70 4.50
N LEU A 80 -2.58 -0.15 3.30
CA LEU A 80 -1.65 -0.22 2.17
C LEU A 80 -0.36 0.57 2.44
N VAL A 81 -0.48 1.77 3.02
CA VAL A 81 0.68 2.61 3.39
C VAL A 81 1.53 1.93 4.45
N VAL A 82 0.92 1.30 5.45
CA VAL A 82 1.63 0.53 6.49
C VAL A 82 2.35 -0.68 5.87
N ALA A 83 1.70 -1.42 4.97
CA ALA A 83 2.31 -2.54 4.28
C ALA A 83 3.52 -2.10 3.43
N ALA A 84 3.42 -0.96 2.73
CA ALA A 84 4.53 -0.39 1.99
C ALA A 84 5.67 0.06 2.92
N ALA A 85 5.35 0.65 4.06
CA ALA A 85 6.34 1.05 5.06
C ALA A 85 7.09 -0.15 5.65
N LYS A 86 6.43 -1.31 5.87
CA LYS A 86 7.08 -2.58 6.26
C LYS A 86 8.12 -3.04 5.21
N ALA A 87 7.94 -2.69 3.94
CA ALA A 87 8.88 -2.97 2.85
C ALA A 87 9.96 -1.88 2.64
N GLY A 88 9.96 -0.83 3.49
CA GLY A 88 10.93 0.27 3.43
C GLY A 88 10.49 1.45 2.57
N TRP A 89 9.24 1.51 2.13
CA TRP A 89 8.69 2.67 1.44
C TRP A 89 8.08 3.66 2.44
N THR A 90 8.86 4.69 2.78
CA THR A 90 8.37 5.80 3.61
C THR A 90 7.83 6.93 2.73
N LYS A 91 6.97 7.78 3.30
CA LYS A 91 6.46 8.98 2.62
C LYS A 91 7.60 9.82 2.04
N ASP A 92 8.64 10.08 2.84
CA ASP A 92 9.80 10.88 2.41
C ASP A 92 10.55 10.21 1.26
N LYS A 93 10.75 8.90 1.31
CA LYS A 93 11.42 8.17 0.22
C LYS A 93 10.63 8.25 -1.07
N ILE A 94 9.31 8.04 -1.00
CA ILE A 94 8.42 8.14 -2.16
C ILE A 94 8.44 9.55 -2.73
N ALA A 95 8.28 10.59 -1.90
CA ALA A 95 8.27 11.98 -2.32
C ALA A 95 9.60 12.44 -2.95
N ASN A 96 10.72 11.85 -2.53
CA ASN A 96 12.04 12.12 -3.11
C ASN A 96 12.25 11.41 -4.46
N GLU A 97 11.59 10.28 -4.70
CA GLU A 97 11.78 9.46 -5.90
C GLU A 97 10.72 9.68 -6.98
N PHE A 98 9.53 10.16 -6.61
CA PHE A 98 8.36 10.24 -7.47
C PHE A 98 7.57 11.54 -7.29
N THR A 99 6.96 12.02 -8.36
CA THR A 99 6.02 13.15 -8.36
C THR A 99 4.69 12.69 -8.94
N ILE A 100 3.59 12.91 -8.20
CA ILE A 100 2.23 12.72 -8.72
C ILE A 100 1.89 13.97 -9.53
N GLU A 101 1.78 13.85 -10.85
CA GLU A 101 1.48 14.96 -11.76
C GLU A 101 -0.03 15.21 -11.88
N HIS A 102 -0.82 14.13 -11.87
CA HIS A 102 -2.27 14.19 -11.91
C HIS A 102 -2.87 13.09 -11.06
N GLU A 103 -4.07 13.36 -10.57
CA GLU A 103 -4.82 12.42 -9.75
C GLU A 103 -6.29 12.42 -10.19
N PHE A 104 -6.83 11.21 -10.24
CA PHE A 104 -8.25 10.94 -10.30
C PHE A 104 -8.61 10.19 -9.01
N PRO A 105 -9.20 10.88 -8.02
CA PRO A 105 -9.53 10.28 -6.72
C PRO A 105 -10.50 9.11 -6.89
N PHE A 106 -10.68 8.35 -5.81
CA PHE A 106 -11.68 7.28 -5.81
C PHE A 106 -13.07 7.84 -6.15
N ASP A 107 -13.67 7.27 -7.17
CA ASP A 107 -15.03 7.58 -7.60
C ASP A 107 -15.90 6.32 -7.44
N SER A 108 -17.04 6.44 -6.77
CA SER A 108 -17.91 5.28 -6.46
C SER A 108 -18.59 4.68 -7.69
N THR A 109 -18.72 5.45 -8.78
CA THR A 109 -19.24 4.96 -10.07
C THR A 109 -18.17 4.14 -10.79
N ARG A 110 -16.93 4.62 -10.81
CA ARG A 110 -15.77 3.94 -11.42
C ARG A 110 -15.20 2.83 -10.53
N LYS A 111 -15.47 2.87 -9.22
CA LYS A 111 -14.93 2.02 -8.15
C LYS A 111 -13.40 1.89 -8.17
N MET A 112 -12.71 2.97 -8.55
CA MET A 112 -11.25 2.98 -8.70
C MET A 112 -10.68 4.39 -8.51
N MET A 113 -9.40 4.44 -8.14
CA MET A 113 -8.54 5.61 -8.08
C MET A 113 -7.39 5.45 -9.09
N THR A 114 -6.89 6.56 -9.64
CA THR A 114 -5.77 6.54 -10.57
C THR A 114 -4.87 7.76 -10.39
N VAL A 115 -3.55 7.56 -10.45
CA VAL A 115 -2.55 8.63 -10.45
C VAL A 115 -1.66 8.54 -11.68
N ILE A 116 -1.24 9.68 -12.21
CA ILE A 116 -0.16 9.80 -13.18
C ILE A 116 1.10 10.19 -12.42
N VAL A 117 2.12 9.35 -12.49
CA VAL A 117 3.36 9.48 -11.72
C VAL A 117 4.53 9.69 -12.66
N LYS A 118 5.45 10.57 -12.27
CA LYS A 118 6.74 10.78 -12.91
C LYS A 118 7.87 10.41 -11.94
N ASP A 119 8.84 9.62 -12.38
CA ASP A 119 10.03 9.30 -11.60
C ASP A 119 11.17 10.32 -11.82
N ARG A 120 12.26 10.20 -11.05
CA ARG A 120 13.46 11.05 -11.20
C ARG A 120 14.14 10.99 -12.57
N SER A 121 13.89 9.93 -13.34
CA SER A 121 14.41 9.76 -14.71
C SER A 121 13.46 10.34 -15.76
N ASN A 122 12.45 11.12 -15.35
CA ASN A 122 11.37 11.66 -16.18
C ASN A 122 10.52 10.58 -16.88
N ARG A 123 10.56 9.33 -16.42
CA ARG A 123 9.65 8.31 -16.94
C ARG A 123 8.28 8.50 -16.31
N ARG A 124 7.25 8.45 -17.14
CA ARG A 124 5.86 8.55 -16.73
C ARG A 124 5.20 7.18 -16.72
N PHE A 125 4.41 6.92 -15.70
CA PHE A 125 3.58 5.73 -15.59
C PHE A 125 2.28 6.04 -14.86
N ILE A 126 1.29 5.17 -15.06
CA ILE A 126 -0.01 5.27 -14.42
C ILE A 126 -0.09 4.19 -13.35
N VAL A 127 -0.62 4.55 -12.18
CA VAL A 127 -0.96 3.59 -11.14
C VAL A 127 -2.44 3.68 -10.84
N THR A 128 -3.12 2.55 -10.89
CA THR A 128 -4.55 2.43 -10.65
C THR A 128 -4.79 1.38 -9.58
N LYS A 129 -5.70 1.68 -8.65
CA LYS A 129 -6.24 0.71 -7.69
C LYS A 129 -7.76 0.79 -7.68
N GLY A 130 -8.44 -0.32 -7.44
CA GLY A 130 -9.89 -0.38 -7.46
C GLY A 130 -10.42 -1.79 -7.28
N ALA A 131 -11.73 -1.94 -7.47
CA ALA A 131 -12.39 -3.22 -7.38
C ALA A 131 -11.86 -4.19 -8.47
N PRO A 132 -11.53 -5.45 -8.15
CA PRO A 132 -10.91 -6.38 -9.10
C PRO A 132 -11.72 -6.61 -10.38
N ASP A 133 -13.04 -6.68 -10.29
CA ASP A 133 -13.98 -6.76 -11.42
C ASP A 133 -13.78 -5.59 -12.39
N MET A 134 -13.73 -4.37 -11.87
CA MET A 134 -13.53 -3.16 -12.69
C MET A 134 -12.15 -3.07 -13.33
N LEU A 135 -11.12 -3.67 -12.72
CA LEU A 135 -9.77 -3.68 -13.26
C LEU A 135 -9.56 -4.76 -14.32
N LEU A 136 -10.23 -5.91 -14.18
CA LEU A 136 -10.10 -7.05 -15.11
C LEU A 136 -10.88 -6.87 -16.41
N GLU A 137 -11.86 -5.96 -16.45
CA GLU A 137 -12.62 -5.63 -17.66
C GLU A 137 -11.87 -4.71 -18.65
N ARG A 138 -10.62 -4.30 -18.33
CA ARG A 138 -9.83 -3.35 -19.12
C ARG A 138 -8.60 -4.02 -19.74
#